data_AF-A0A3M6FYW1-F1
#
_entry.id   AF-A0A3M6FYW1-F1
#
_cell.length_a   1.000
_cell.length_b   1.000
_cell.length_c   1.000
_cell.angle_alpha   90.00
_cell.angle_beta   90.00
_cell.angle_gamma   90.00
#
_symmetry.space_group_name_H-M   'P 1'
#
loop_
_entity.id
_entity.type
_entity.pdbx_description
1 polymer ?
#
loop_
_entity_poly.entity_id
_entity_poly.type
_entity_poly.pdbx_seq_one_letter_code
_entity_poly.pdbx_strand_id
1 'polypeptide(L)' 'MNGEPLAIDGMYRLQVDAGLERVYLLQPGLFQGAELLAMSEADWSVPGALSAAKRLMRQALAVHLGGRPLVSRELFRKP' A
#
# COMPACT_ATOMS: atom_id res chain seq x y z
N MET A 1 13.99 1.71 18.49
CA MET A 1 13.51 1.43 17.12
C MET A 1 12.92 0.04 17.14
N ASN A 2 11.64 -0.08 17.51
CA ASN A 2 11.01 -1.39 17.71
C ASN A 2 9.87 -1.51 16.69
N GLY A 3 10.22 -1.70 15.42
CA GLY A 3 9.26 -2.16 14.42
C GLY A 3 9.29 -3.68 14.44
N GLU A 4 8.16 -4.32 14.75
CA GLU A 4 8.05 -5.77 14.57
C GLU A 4 8.21 -6.10 13.06
N PRO A 5 8.90 -7.19 12.71
CA PRO A 5 8.99 -7.62 11.33
C PRO A 5 7.59 -7.94 10.79
N LEU A 6 7.40 -7.71 9.48
CA LEU A 6 6.16 -8.08 8.81
C LEU A 6 6.00 -9.61 8.86
N ALA A 7 4.98 -10.08 9.57
CA ALA A 7 4.48 -11.44 9.50
C ALA A 7 3.64 -11.64 8.23
N ILE A 8 3.87 -12.76 7.52
CA ILE A 8 3.21 -13.12 6.26
C ILE A 8 1.68 -13.20 6.38
N ASP A 9 1.18 -13.64 7.53
CA ASP A 9 -0.23 -13.80 7.86
C ASP A 9 -0.85 -12.54 8.50
N GLY A 10 -0.06 -11.49 8.70
CA GLY A 10 -0.49 -10.26 9.33
C GLY A 10 -1.37 -9.40 8.42
N MET A 11 -2.22 -8.59 9.05
CA MET A 11 -2.95 -7.51 8.39
C MET A 11 -2.37 -6.17 8.84
N TYR A 12 -2.17 -5.25 7.91
CA TYR A 12 -1.50 -3.98 8.17
C TYR A 12 -2.30 -2.79 7.65
N ARG A 13 -2.34 -1.73 8.43
CA ARG A 13 -2.86 -0.43 8.05
C ARG A 13 -1.70 0.51 7.75
N LEU A 14 -1.78 1.25 6.64
CA LEU A 14 -0.87 2.36 6.39
C LEU A 14 -1.25 3.55 7.29
N GLN A 15 -0.32 3.94 8.14
CA GLN A 15 -0.29 5.19 8.90
C GLN A 15 0.60 6.18 8.17
N VAL A 16 0.03 7.33 7.85
CA VAL A 16 0.68 8.36 7.02
C VAL A 16 2.05 8.76 7.57
N ASP A 17 2.15 8.99 8.87
CA ASP A 17 3.38 9.48 9.51
C ASP A 17 4.17 8.38 10.25
N ALA A 18 3.60 7.17 10.36
CA ALA A 18 4.16 6.09 11.18
C ALA A 18 4.46 4.79 10.42
N GLY A 19 4.15 4.72 9.12
CA GLY A 19 4.41 3.54 8.29
C GLY A 19 3.32 2.48 8.42
N LEU A 20 3.69 1.20 8.51
CA LEU A 20 2.74 0.09 8.57
C LEU A 20 2.52 -0.37 10.01
N GLU A 21 1.26 -0.40 10.43
CA GLU A 21 0.85 -0.86 11.76
C GLU A 21 0.08 -2.18 11.62
N ARG A 22 0.47 -3.20 12.39
CA ARG A 22 -0.26 -4.47 12.44
C ARG A 22 -1.60 -4.26 13.14
N VAL A 23 -2.68 -4.76 12.54
CA VAL A 23 -4.03 -4.72 13.10
C VAL A 23 -4.63 -6.12 13.16
N TYR A 24 -5.54 -6.32 14.11
CA TYR A 24 -6.19 -7.60 14.34
C TYR A 24 -7.67 -7.58 13.95
N LEU A 25 -8.25 -6.39 13.80
CA LEU A 25 -9.62 -6.21 13.35
C LEU A 25 -9.63 -5.94 11.84
N LEU A 26 -10.46 -6.68 11.11
CA LEU A 26 -10.65 -6.45 9.69
C LEU A 26 -11.41 -5.15 9.46
N GLN A 27 -10.87 -4.33 8.56
CA GLN A 27 -11.46 -3.07 8.13
C GLN A 27 -11.09 -2.82 6.65
N PRO A 28 -11.81 -1.94 5.96
CA PRO A 28 -11.44 -1.58 4.59
C PRO A 28 -10.05 -0.96 4.53
N GLY A 29 -9.31 -1.26 3.44
CA GLY A 29 -8.05 -0.60 3.13
C GLY A 29 -6.79 -1.25 3.72
N LEU A 30 -6.90 -2.41 4.39
CA LEU A 30 -5.76 -3.16 4.91
C LEU A 30 -4.89 -3.79 3.80
N PHE A 31 -3.66 -4.10 4.16
CA PHE A 31 -2.67 -4.80 3.34
C PHE A 31 -2.32 -6.13 3.99
N GLN A 32 -2.15 -7.18 3.19
CA GLN A 32 -1.69 -8.46 3.70
C GLN A 32 -0.17 -8.47 3.82
N GLY A 33 0.35 -9.13 4.86
CA GLY A 33 1.79 -9.29 5.08
C GLY A 33 2.50 -9.93 3.90
N ALA A 34 1.93 -10.99 3.32
CA ALA A 34 2.46 -11.65 2.14
C ALA A 34 2.64 -10.69 0.95
N GLU A 35 1.66 -9.82 0.69
CA GLU A 35 1.74 -8.83 -0.39
C GLU A 35 2.82 -7.79 -0.11
N LEU A 36 2.93 -7.32 1.14
CA LEU A 36 3.93 -6.32 1.55
C LEU A 36 5.36 -6.87 1.51
N LEU A 37 5.56 -8.12 1.93
CA LEU A 37 6.84 -8.81 1.85
C LEU A 37 7.26 -9.00 0.39
N ALA A 38 6.35 -9.50 -0.45
CA ALA A 38 6.60 -9.65 -1.89
C ALA A 38 6.97 -8.31 -2.54
N MET A 39 6.26 -7.23 -2.19
CA MET A 39 6.62 -5.88 -2.63
C MET A 39 8.03 -5.46 -2.20
N SER A 40 8.44 -5.78 -0.96
CA SER A 40 9.77 -5.43 -0.44
C SER A 40 10.91 -6.15 -1.17
N GLU A 41 10.62 -7.35 -1.68
CA GLU A 41 11.54 -8.17 -2.48
C GLU A 41 11.41 -7.94 -3.99
N ALA A 42 10.49 -7.05 -4.41
CA ALA A 42 10.10 -6.84 -5.80
C ALA A 42 9.63 -8.12 -6.51
N ASP A 43 9.04 -9.07 -5.77
CA ASP A 43 8.39 -10.27 -6.33
C ASP A 43 6.94 -9.95 -6.73
N TRP A 44 6.76 -9.72 -8.04
CA TRP A 44 5.45 -9.42 -8.61
C TRP A 44 4.68 -10.67 -9.05
N SER A 45 5.26 -11.87 -8.89
CA SER A 45 4.57 -13.14 -9.19
C SER A 45 3.53 -13.50 -8.13
N VAL A 46 3.70 -12.99 -6.91
CA VAL A 46 2.76 -13.18 -5.80
C VAL A 46 1.40 -12.53 -6.13
N PRO A 47 0.30 -13.30 -6.10
CA PRO A 47 -1.04 -12.77 -6.32
C PRO A 47 -1.34 -11.61 -5.36
N GLY A 48 -1.81 -10.49 -5.91
CA GLY A 48 -2.18 -9.32 -5.11
C GLY A 48 -1.06 -8.30 -4.90
N ALA A 49 0.23 -8.67 -4.99
CA ALA A 49 1.36 -7.79 -4.70
C ALA A 49 1.35 -6.48 -5.53
N LEU A 50 1.12 -6.58 -6.85
CA LEU A 50 1.04 -5.39 -7.71
C LEU A 50 -0.17 -4.50 -7.38
N SER A 51 -1.30 -5.10 -7.02
CA SER A 51 -2.52 -4.36 -6.65
C SER A 51 -2.33 -3.63 -5.31
N ALA A 52 -1.72 -4.32 -4.33
CA ALA A 52 -1.33 -3.76 -3.05
C ALA A 52 -0.35 -2.59 -3.23
N ALA A 53 0.71 -2.76 -4.03
CA ALA A 53 1.67 -1.69 -4.32
C ALA A 53 0.99 -0.44 -4.89
N LYS A 54 0.14 -0.64 -5.91
CA LYS A 54 -0.60 0.46 -6.52
C LYS A 54 -1.53 1.16 -5.53
N ARG A 55 -2.17 0.43 -4.61
CA ARG A 55 -3.02 0.99 -3.55
C ARG A 55 -2.20 1.77 -2.53
N LEU A 56 -1.07 1.22 -2.08
CA LEU A 56 -0.17 1.85 -1.11
C LEU A 56 0.35 3.18 -1.65
N MET A 57 0.84 3.20 -2.90
CA MET A 57 1.29 4.45 -3.54
C MET A 57 0.17 5.48 -3.66
N ARG A 58 -1.06 5.06 -4.01
CA ARG A 58 -2.20 5.99 -4.08
C ARG A 58 -2.51 6.60 -2.71
N GLN A 59 -2.50 5.79 -1.65
CA GLN A 59 -2.79 6.28 -0.30
C GLN A 59 -1.69 7.21 0.21
N ALA A 60 -0.42 6.84 0.04
CA ALA A 60 0.71 7.67 0.43
C ALA A 60 0.72 9.02 -0.31
N LEU A 61 0.48 9.01 -1.63
CA LEU A 61 0.43 10.24 -2.41
C LEU A 61 -0.79 11.10 -2.11
N ALA A 62 -1.96 10.51 -1.84
CA ALA A 62 -3.20 11.25 -1.58
C ALA A 62 -3.05 12.27 -0.44
N VAL A 63 -2.28 11.93 0.60
CA VAL A 63 -1.97 12.81 1.73
C VAL A 63 -1.26 14.07 1.27
N HIS A 64 -0.25 13.92 0.42
CA HIS A 64 0.58 15.04 -0.04
C HIS A 64 -0.11 15.90 -1.11
N LEU A 65 -1.22 15.44 -1.68
CA LEU A 65 -1.93 16.15 -2.74
C LEU A 65 -3.06 17.06 -2.23
N GLY A 66 -3.35 17.02 -0.93
CA GLY A 66 -4.39 17.86 -0.31
C GLY A 66 -5.78 17.67 -0.93
N GLY A 67 -6.11 16.45 -1.36
CA GLY A 67 -7.40 16.14 -2.00
C GLY A 67 -7.50 16.50 -3.49
N ARG A 68 -6.44 17.02 -4.11
CA ARG A 68 -6.42 17.23 -5.58
C ARG A 68 -6.16 15.90 -6.29
N PRO A 69 -6.98 15.53 -7.30
CA PRO A 69 -6.75 14.30 -8.06
C PRO A 69 -5.40 14.37 -8.79
N LEU A 70 -4.65 13.26 -8.81
CA LEU A 70 -3.46 13.13 -9.66
C LEU A 70 -3.88 13.25 -11.13
N VAL A 71 -3.49 14.33 -11.78
CA VAL A 71 -3.76 14.61 -13.21
C VAL A 71 -2.87 13.75 -14.14
N SER A 72 -2.55 12.51 -13.75
CA SER A 72 -1.84 11.57 -14.63
C SER A 72 -2.77 10.88 -15.62
N ARG A 73 -4.08 10.83 -15.33
CA ARG A 73 -5.08 10.19 -16.21
C ARG A 73 -5.40 11.01 -17.45
N GLU A 74 -5.12 12.31 -17.48
CA GLU A 74 -5.31 13.14 -18.67
C GLU A 74 -4.16 13.00 -19.68
N LEU A 75 -2.96 12.58 -19.24
CA LEU A 75 -1.79 12.38 -20.09
C LEU A 75 -1.82 11.06 -20.90
N PHE A 76 -2.65 10.08 -20.50
CA PHE A 76 -2.80 8.80 -21.22
C PHE A 76 -4.02 8.73 -22.14
N ARG A 77 -4.77 9.83 -22.31
CA ARG A 77 -5.75 9.97 -23.39
C ARG A 77 -5.07 10.68 -24.57
N LYS A 78 -4.53 9.90 -25.51
CA LYS A 78 -4.44 10.35 -26.90
C LYS A 78 -5.61 9.73 -27.69
N PRO A 79 -6.16 10.46 -28.68
CA PRO A 79 -7.36 10.06 -29.41
C PRO A 79 -7.20 8.75 -30.16
#